data_AF-A0A2H6A430-F1
#
_entry.id   AF-A0A2H6A430-F1
#
_cell.length_a   1.000
_cell.length_b   1.000
_cell.length_c   1.000
_cell.angle_alpha   90.00
_cell.angle_beta   90.00
_cell.angle_gamma   90.00
#
_symmetry.space_group_name_H-M   'P 1'
#
loop_
_entity.id
_entity.type
_entity.pdbx_description
1 polymer ?
#
loop_
_entity_poly.entity_id
_entity_poly.type
_entity_poly.pdbx_seq_one_letter_code
_entity_poly.pdbx_strand_id
1 'polypeptide(L)'
;MTRLGLVLLLAMVAAGPVLAQRVWVVGEGPVERLAALRELRAGRSVQKSAGGSVAGGIAGGLAGGAVGFFGGLWVGGALVDRNCEVEDLHCLLVGLGIGAGVGESLLLPLGLHLGYGRRGNLGLQVAGSVALAGLGLAAVALTHEPAVLIPVPVLQLVVGLAAAGN
;
A
#
# COMPACT_ATOMS: atom_id res chain seq x y z
N MET A 1 -10.57 1.09 -24.62
CA MET A 1 -11.42 0.68 -23.48
C MET A 1 -12.18 1.90 -23.00
N THR A 2 -13.51 1.83 -22.87
CA THR A 2 -14.34 2.97 -22.46
C THR A 2 -14.05 3.33 -21.01
N ARG A 3 -14.09 4.63 -20.66
CA ARG A 3 -13.85 5.15 -19.30
C ARG A 3 -14.65 4.43 -18.20
N LEU A 4 -15.77 3.80 -18.58
CA LEU A 4 -16.59 2.96 -17.72
C LEU A 4 -15.86 1.74 -17.15
N GLY A 5 -14.97 1.09 -17.92
CA GLY A 5 -14.27 -0.12 -17.50
C GLY A 5 -13.25 0.13 -16.39
N LEU A 6 -12.56 1.28 -16.45
CA LEU A 6 -11.60 1.69 -15.42
C LEU A 6 -12.31 2.01 -14.09
N VAL A 7 -13.46 2.70 -14.16
CA VAL A 7 -14.28 3.01 -12.98
C VAL A 7 -14.81 1.74 -12.33
N LEU A 8 -15.24 0.75 -13.12
CA LEU A 8 -15.75 -0.52 -12.58
C LEU A 8 -14.65 -1.32 -11.87
N LEU A 9 -13.43 -1.32 -12.41
CA LEU A 9 -12.29 -2.04 -11.82
C LEU A 9 -11.84 -1.39 -10.51
N LEU A 10 -11.78 -0.05 -10.46
CA LEU A 10 -11.52 0.72 -9.24
C LEU A 10 -12.62 0.52 -8.18
N ALA A 11 -13.89 0.45 -8.59
CA ALA A 11 -15.01 0.22 -7.68
C ALA A 11 -14.97 -1.19 -7.04
N MET A 12 -14.53 -2.21 -7.79
CA MET A 12 -14.42 -3.58 -7.26
C MET A 12 -13.32 -3.73 -6.21
N VAL A 13 -12.16 -3.07 -6.42
CA VAL A 13 -11.05 -3.11 -5.45
C VAL A 13 -11.42 -2.39 -4.14
N ALA A 14 -12.20 -1.30 -4.22
CA ALA A 14 -12.66 -0.57 -3.03
C ALA A 14 -13.76 -1.31 -2.24
N ALA A 15 -14.54 -2.19 -2.87
CA ALA A 15 -15.68 -2.86 -2.24
C ALA A 15 -15.31 -4.09 -1.37
N GLY A 16 -14.14 -4.70 -1.61
CA GLY A 16 -13.71 -5.92 -0.92
C GLY A 16 -13.72 -5.87 0.62
N PRO A 17 -13.13 -4.85 1.27
CA PRO A 17 -13.03 -4.84 2.73
C PRO A 17 -14.36 -4.54 3.45
N VAL A 18 -15.35 -3.95 2.79
CA VAL A 18 -16.63 -3.57 3.40
C VAL A 18 -17.53 -4.78 3.65
N LEU A 19 -17.37 -5.86 2.91
CA LEU A 19 -18.21 -7.06 3.04
C LEU A 19 -17.72 -8.05 4.10
N ALA A 20 -16.48 -7.92 4.59
CA ALA A 20 -15.89 -8.87 5.54
C ALA A 20 -16.17 -8.56 7.03
N GLN A 21 -16.71 -7.38 7.38
CA GLN A 21 -16.81 -6.93 8.78
C GLN A 21 -18.23 -6.93 9.38
N ARG A 22 -19.20 -7.66 8.83
CA ARG A 22 -20.50 -7.83 9.51
C ARG A 22 -20.48 -8.99 10.50
N VAL A 23 -19.85 -8.76 11.66
CA VAL A 23 -20.07 -9.59 12.85
C VAL A 23 -21.41 -9.20 13.46
N TRP A 24 -22.39 -10.10 13.40
CA TRP A 24 -23.69 -9.92 14.04
C TRP A 24 -23.54 -10.05 15.55
N VAL A 25 -23.69 -8.94 16.27
CA VAL A 25 -23.80 -8.96 17.73
C VAL A 25 -25.24 -9.30 18.07
N VAL A 26 -25.49 -10.59 18.34
CA VAL A 26 -26.78 -11.07 18.85
C VAL A 26 -26.97 -10.51 20.27
N GLY A 27 -28.14 -9.92 20.52
CA GLY A 27 -28.41 -9.15 21.73
C GLY A 27 -28.48 -10.00 22.99
N GLU A 28 -27.52 -9.79 23.88
CA GLU A 28 -27.43 -10.43 25.19
C GLU A 28 -27.84 -9.47 26.33
N GLY A 29 -28.29 -10.04 27.45
CA GLY A 29 -29.01 -9.35 28.51
C GLY A 29 -28.18 -8.31 29.29
N PRO A 30 -28.80 -7.53 30.20
CA PRO A 30 -28.14 -6.46 30.94
C PRO A 30 -26.95 -6.93 31.81
N VAL A 31 -26.90 -8.21 32.18
CA VAL A 31 -25.80 -8.80 32.97
C VAL A 31 -24.60 -9.17 32.09
N GLU A 32 -24.83 -9.65 30.86
CA GLU A 32 -23.79 -9.94 29.86
C GLU A 32 -23.14 -8.66 29.34
N ARG A 33 -23.89 -7.53 29.28
CA ARG A 33 -23.32 -6.23 28.93
C ARG A 33 -22.20 -5.79 29.87
N LEU A 34 -22.27 -6.11 31.16
CA LEU A 34 -21.22 -5.74 32.11
C LEU A 34 -19.97 -6.61 31.99
N ALA A 35 -20.14 -7.90 31.68
CA ALA A 35 -19.02 -8.79 31.36
C ALA A 35 -18.34 -8.38 30.04
N ALA A 36 -19.13 -8.10 29.00
CA ALA A 36 -18.65 -7.58 27.73
C ALA A 36 -17.92 -6.23 27.88
N LEU A 37 -18.42 -5.31 28.73
CA LEU A 37 -17.74 -4.05 29.01
C LEU A 37 -16.41 -4.23 29.76
N ARG A 38 -16.29 -5.22 30.65
CA ARG A 38 -15.01 -5.57 31.30
C ARG A 38 -14.01 -6.13 30.31
N GLU A 39 -14.43 -7.03 29.42
CA GLU A 39 -13.56 -7.54 28.34
C GLU A 39 -13.15 -6.44 27.36
N LEU A 40 -14.08 -5.56 26.98
CA LEU A 40 -13.76 -4.41 26.13
C LEU A 40 -12.74 -3.47 26.79
N ARG A 41 -12.78 -3.30 28.12
CA ARG A 41 -11.81 -2.45 28.85
C ARG A 41 -10.46 -3.14 29.00
N ALA A 42 -10.45 -4.46 29.25
CA ALA A 42 -9.22 -5.26 29.27
C ALA A 42 -8.54 -5.28 27.89
N GLY A 43 -9.29 -5.51 26.81
CA GLY A 43 -8.78 -5.49 25.44
C GLY A 43 -8.25 -4.11 25.01
N ARG A 44 -8.92 -3.02 25.42
CA ARG A 44 -8.47 -1.65 25.10
C ARG A 44 -7.17 -1.27 25.80
N SER A 45 -6.86 -1.87 26.96
CA SER A 45 -5.59 -1.66 27.66
C SER A 45 -4.42 -2.38 26.97
N VAL A 46 -4.67 -3.57 26.40
CA VAL A 46 -3.68 -4.31 25.59
C VAL A 46 -3.39 -3.56 24.29
N GLN A 47 -4.39 -2.93 23.69
CA GLN A 47 -4.26 -2.17 22.45
C GLN A 47 -3.41 -0.88 22.60
N LYS A 48 -3.34 -0.30 23.80
CA LYS A 48 -2.58 0.93 24.08
C LYS A 48 -1.09 0.67 24.37
N SER A 49 -0.71 -0.56 24.72
CA SER A 49 0.68 -0.92 25.06
C SER A 49 1.43 -1.63 23.92
N ALA A 50 0.75 -1.93 22.82
CA ALA A 50 1.28 -2.79 21.78
C ALA A 50 2.05 -1.99 20.70
N GLY A 51 3.18 -1.39 21.08
CA GLY A 51 4.44 -1.28 20.30
C GLY A 51 4.51 -0.56 18.94
N GLY A 52 3.41 -0.24 18.27
CA GLY A 52 3.43 0.45 16.97
C GLY A 52 2.18 1.28 16.80
N SER A 53 2.29 2.60 16.93
CA SER A 53 1.15 3.47 16.66
C SER A 53 0.85 3.46 15.16
N VAL A 54 -0.44 3.55 14.79
CA VAL A 54 -0.85 3.72 13.38
C VAL A 54 -0.12 4.89 12.74
N ALA A 55 0.09 5.96 13.52
CA ALA A 55 0.89 7.12 13.11
C ALA A 55 2.35 6.75 12.80
N GLY A 56 2.97 5.87 13.60
CA GLY A 56 4.32 5.34 13.35
C GLY A 56 4.40 4.51 12.08
N GLY A 57 3.38 3.68 11.82
CA GLY A 57 3.23 2.95 10.56
C GLY A 57 3.17 3.88 9.35
N ILE A 58 2.27 4.87 9.36
CA ILE A 58 2.12 5.84 8.27
C ILE A 58 3.42 6.63 8.05
N ALA A 59 4.03 7.14 9.12
CA ALA A 59 5.28 7.89 9.03
C ALA A 59 6.43 7.02 8.47
N GLY A 60 6.53 5.77 8.94
CA GLY A 60 7.51 4.81 8.44
C GLY A 60 7.29 4.48 6.97
N GLY A 61 6.04 4.25 6.56
CA GLY A 61 5.67 3.99 5.17
C GLY A 61 5.99 5.16 4.24
N LEU A 62 5.68 6.39 4.64
CA LEU A 62 6.01 7.59 3.87
C LEU A 62 7.53 7.79 3.75
N ALA A 63 8.27 7.62 4.84
CA ALA A 63 9.72 7.75 4.83
C ALA A 63 10.37 6.67 3.96
N GLY A 64 9.96 5.40 4.13
CA GLY A 64 10.43 4.29 3.32
C GLY A 64 10.08 4.45 1.84
N GLY A 65 8.84 4.82 1.55
CA GLY A 65 8.37 5.09 0.19
C GLY A 65 9.15 6.20 -0.49
N ALA A 66 9.37 7.34 0.19
CA ALA A 66 10.18 8.43 -0.36
C ALA A 66 11.63 8.01 -0.65
N VAL A 67 12.28 7.32 0.29
CA VAL A 67 13.65 6.80 0.08
C VAL A 67 13.69 5.80 -1.07
N GLY A 68 12.70 4.92 -1.16
CA GLY A 68 12.56 3.97 -2.25
C GLY A 68 12.36 4.64 -3.59
N PHE A 69 11.48 5.64 -3.65
CA PHE A 69 11.19 6.40 -4.86
C PHE A 69 12.44 7.11 -5.38
N PHE A 70 13.12 7.91 -4.55
CA PHE A 70 14.31 8.65 -4.98
C PHE A 70 15.52 7.74 -5.22
N GLY A 71 15.73 6.72 -4.38
CA GLY A 71 16.78 5.72 -4.61
C GLY A 71 16.53 4.91 -5.89
N GLY A 72 15.27 4.57 -6.15
CA GLY A 72 14.80 3.92 -7.36
C GLY A 72 15.01 4.76 -8.62
N LEU A 73 14.65 6.06 -8.56
CA LEU A 73 14.96 7.02 -9.64
C LEU A 73 16.44 7.02 -9.95
N TRP A 74 17.29 7.13 -8.93
CA TRP A 74 18.74 7.16 -9.12
C TRP A 74 19.26 5.90 -9.80
N VAL A 75 18.88 4.71 -9.30
CA VAL A 75 19.31 3.43 -9.86
C VAL A 75 18.77 3.22 -11.27
N GLY A 76 17.47 3.50 -11.49
CA GLY A 76 16.83 3.38 -12.80
C GLY A 76 17.46 4.30 -13.84
N GLY A 77 17.69 5.56 -13.48
CA GLY A 77 18.38 6.51 -14.33
C GLY A 77 19.80 6.05 -14.68
N ALA A 78 20.58 5.62 -13.69
CA ALA A 78 21.95 5.17 -13.89
C ALA A 78 22.07 3.90 -14.78
N LEU A 79 21.08 3.01 -14.74
CA LEU A 79 21.04 1.80 -15.59
C LEU A 79 20.71 2.14 -17.04
N VAL A 80 19.86 3.13 -17.24
CA VAL A 80 19.33 3.51 -18.54
C VAL A 80 20.23 4.51 -19.28
N ASP A 81 20.94 5.37 -18.54
CA ASP A 81 21.99 6.28 -19.05
C ASP A 81 23.08 5.55 -19.87
N ARG A 82 23.34 4.26 -19.59
CA ARG A 82 24.34 3.46 -20.32
C ARG A 82 23.83 2.85 -21.62
N ASN A 83 22.51 2.80 -21.82
CA ASN A 83 21.88 2.03 -22.88
C ASN A 83 21.00 2.88 -23.82
N CYS A 84 20.69 4.12 -23.46
CA CYS A 84 19.94 5.04 -24.31
C CYS A 84 20.89 6.00 -25.04
N GLU A 85 20.49 6.42 -26.23
CA GLU A 85 21.12 7.56 -26.89
C GLU A 85 20.75 8.85 -26.16
N VAL A 86 21.69 9.80 -26.09
CA VAL A 86 21.58 11.05 -25.31
C VAL A 86 20.34 11.88 -25.68
N GLU A 87 19.82 11.71 -26.89
CA GLU A 87 18.65 12.45 -27.39
C GLU A 87 17.30 11.80 -27.05
N ASP A 88 17.29 10.55 -26.56
CA ASP A 88 16.06 9.84 -26.24
C ASP A 88 15.62 10.08 -24.78
N LEU A 89 15.01 11.24 -24.57
CA LEU A 89 14.41 11.62 -23.29
C LEU A 89 13.36 10.61 -22.82
N HIS A 90 12.63 9.96 -23.74
CA HIS A 90 11.61 8.97 -23.38
C HIS A 90 12.24 7.74 -22.73
N CYS A 91 13.33 7.25 -23.30
CA CYS A 91 14.09 6.12 -22.77
C CYS A 91 14.54 6.39 -21.32
N LEU A 92 15.14 7.56 -21.07
CA LEU A 92 15.54 7.98 -19.72
C LEU A 92 14.33 8.08 -18.75
N LEU A 93 13.23 8.72 -19.17
CA LEU A 93 12.05 8.92 -18.33
C LEU A 93 11.40 7.59 -17.93
N VAL A 94 11.36 6.63 -18.85
CA VAL A 94 10.85 5.27 -18.58
C VAL A 94 11.75 4.56 -17.56
N GLY A 95 13.07 4.65 -17.71
CA GLY A 95 14.03 4.12 -16.76
C GLY A 95 13.86 4.66 -15.34
N LEU A 96 13.76 5.99 -15.25
CA LEU A 96 13.48 6.70 -14.01
C LEU A 96 12.16 6.22 -13.40
N GLY A 97 11.08 6.20 -14.18
CA GLY A 97 9.75 5.79 -13.71
C GLY A 97 9.69 4.35 -13.20
N ILE A 98 10.28 3.40 -13.94
CA ILE A 98 10.36 2.00 -13.52
C ILE A 98 11.20 1.88 -12.25
N GLY A 99 12.37 2.51 -12.21
CA GLY A 99 13.24 2.49 -11.04
C GLY A 99 12.55 3.02 -9.80
N ALA A 100 11.89 4.17 -9.92
CA ALA A 100 11.11 4.79 -8.85
C ALA A 100 9.99 3.87 -8.35
N GLY A 101 9.19 3.31 -9.27
CA GLY A 101 8.09 2.42 -8.93
C GLY A 101 8.55 1.14 -8.23
N VAL A 102 9.65 0.53 -8.69
CA VAL A 102 10.24 -0.65 -8.04
C VAL A 102 10.79 -0.30 -6.66
N GLY A 103 11.55 0.79 -6.55
CA GLY A 103 12.14 1.22 -5.29
C GLY A 103 11.08 1.56 -4.24
N GLU A 104 10.05 2.32 -4.61
CA GLU A 104 8.91 2.63 -3.74
C GLU A 104 8.16 1.37 -3.32
N SER A 105 7.85 0.47 -4.26
CA SER A 105 7.10 -0.77 -3.98
C SER A 105 7.83 -1.71 -3.02
N LEU A 106 9.16 -1.61 -2.92
CA LEU A 106 9.97 -2.39 -1.98
C LEU A 106 10.14 -1.70 -0.63
N LEU A 107 10.46 -0.40 -0.62
CA LEU A 107 10.80 0.30 0.62
C LEU A 107 9.58 0.87 1.36
N LEU A 108 8.45 1.11 0.69
CA LEU A 108 7.20 1.52 1.33
C LEU A 108 6.68 0.45 2.31
N PRO A 109 6.46 -0.82 1.92
CA PRO A 109 6.02 -1.86 2.85
C PRO A 109 7.08 -2.16 3.93
N LEU A 110 8.38 -2.04 3.61
CA LEU A 110 9.43 -2.13 4.61
C LEU A 110 9.32 -1.01 5.65
N GLY A 111 9.09 0.22 5.21
CA GLY A 111 8.89 1.39 6.08
C GLY A 111 7.66 1.24 6.96
N LEU A 112 6.54 0.77 6.41
CA LEU A 112 5.33 0.43 7.17
C LEU A 112 5.63 -0.63 8.23
N HIS A 113 6.29 -1.73 7.84
CA HIS A 113 6.63 -2.81 8.75
C HIS A 113 7.53 -2.35 9.90
N LEU A 114 8.54 -1.52 9.62
CA LEU A 114 9.40 -0.93 10.65
C LEU A 114 8.63 0.05 11.55
N GLY A 115 7.79 0.92 10.97
CA GLY A 115 6.97 1.89 11.69
C GLY A 115 5.92 1.26 12.61
N TYR A 116 5.43 0.07 12.25
CA TYR A 116 4.54 -0.75 13.08
C TYR A 116 5.27 -1.62 14.13
N GLY A 117 6.58 -1.43 14.32
CA GLY A 117 7.35 -2.21 15.28
C GLY A 117 7.54 -3.66 14.84
N ARG A 118 7.75 -3.89 13.54
CA ARG A 118 8.01 -5.19 12.90
C ARG A 118 6.88 -6.20 13.05
N ARG A 119 5.64 -5.71 13.03
CA ARG A 119 4.42 -6.52 13.08
C ARG A 119 3.89 -6.83 11.68
N GLY A 120 3.16 -7.93 11.57
CA GLY A 120 2.64 -8.45 10.31
C GLY A 120 3.70 -9.19 9.47
N ASN A 121 3.26 -9.73 8.33
CA ASN A 121 4.11 -10.48 7.42
C ASN A 121 4.60 -9.57 6.29
N LEU A 122 5.88 -9.15 6.34
CA LEU A 122 6.50 -8.30 5.34
C LEU A 122 6.42 -8.90 3.92
N GLY A 123 6.55 -10.22 3.79
CA GLY A 123 6.50 -10.89 2.48
C GLY A 123 5.15 -10.73 1.79
N LEU A 124 4.04 -10.84 2.54
CA LEU A 124 2.69 -10.58 2.04
C LEU A 124 2.49 -9.12 1.63
N GLN A 125 3.03 -8.18 2.43
CA GLN A 125 2.94 -6.75 2.11
C GLN A 125 3.71 -6.40 0.84
N VAL A 126 4.95 -6.89 0.71
CA VAL A 126 5.78 -6.69 -0.49
C VAL A 126 5.14 -7.34 -1.71
N ALA A 127 4.65 -8.58 -1.59
CA ALA A 127 3.96 -9.25 -2.69
C ALA A 127 2.71 -8.46 -3.15
N GLY A 128 1.94 -7.91 -2.22
CA GLY A 128 0.81 -7.02 -2.52
C GLY A 128 1.22 -5.74 -3.24
N SER A 129 2.27 -5.07 -2.75
CA SER A 129 2.81 -3.85 -3.38
C SER A 129 3.33 -4.11 -4.80
N VAL A 130 4.06 -5.21 -5.00
CA VAL A 130 4.58 -5.63 -6.32
C VAL A 130 3.43 -5.99 -7.26
N ALA A 131 2.42 -6.71 -6.79
CA ALA A 131 1.24 -7.04 -7.59
C ALA A 131 0.49 -5.78 -8.04
N LEU A 132 0.29 -4.81 -7.14
CA LEU A 132 -0.34 -3.53 -7.48
C LEU A 132 0.49 -2.71 -8.46
N ALA A 133 1.81 -2.66 -8.29
CA ALA A 133 2.70 -1.99 -9.22
C ALA A 133 2.64 -2.64 -10.61
N GLY A 134 2.65 -3.98 -10.66
CA GLY A 134 2.49 -4.74 -11.91
C GLY A 134 1.16 -4.46 -12.60
N LEU A 135 0.06 -4.38 -11.84
CA LEU A 135 -1.26 -4.02 -12.37
C LEU A 135 -1.29 -2.58 -12.89
N GLY A 136 -0.65 -1.64 -12.19
CA GLY A 136 -0.51 -0.25 -12.63
C GLY A 136 0.25 -0.15 -13.96
N LEU A 137 1.38 -0.84 -14.07
CA LEU A 137 2.17 -0.91 -15.31
C LEU A 137 1.37 -1.57 -16.45
N ALA A 138 0.68 -2.67 -16.19
CA ALA A 138 -0.17 -3.32 -17.17
C ALA A 138 -1.30 -2.39 -17.65
N ALA A 139 -1.91 -1.61 -16.75
CA ALA A 139 -2.93 -0.64 -17.11
C ALA A 139 -2.38 0.47 -18.02
N VAL A 140 -1.20 1.02 -17.72
CA VAL A 140 -0.53 2.01 -18.58
C VAL A 140 -0.21 1.43 -19.95
N ALA A 141 0.31 0.21 -20.02
CA ALA A 141 0.61 -0.45 -21.27
C ALA A 141 -0.64 -0.64 -22.16
N LEU A 142 -1.81 -0.84 -21.54
CA LEU A 142 -3.08 -1.01 -22.25
C LEU A 142 -3.73 0.32 -22.66
N THR A 143 -3.62 1.37 -21.84
CA THR A 143 -4.33 2.65 -22.06
C THR A 143 -3.47 3.69 -22.76
N HIS A 144 -2.15 3.58 -22.73
CA HIS A 144 -1.19 4.61 -23.15
C HIS A 144 -1.40 5.95 -22.41
N GLU A 145 -2.11 5.95 -21.27
CA GLU A 145 -2.34 7.14 -20.45
C GLU A 145 -1.51 7.05 -19.16
N PRO A 146 -0.40 7.82 -19.04
CA PRO A 146 0.45 7.77 -17.85
C PRO A 146 -0.25 8.31 -16.60
N ALA A 147 -1.34 9.06 -16.76
CA ALA A 147 -2.15 9.57 -15.65
C ALA A 147 -2.74 8.46 -14.76
N VAL A 148 -2.83 7.22 -15.25
CA VAL A 148 -3.30 6.06 -14.49
C VAL A 148 -2.35 5.68 -13.34
N LEU A 149 -1.09 6.15 -13.35
CA LEU A 149 -0.12 5.88 -12.29
C LEU A 149 -0.31 6.74 -11.04
N ILE A 150 -0.94 7.91 -11.15
CA ILE A 150 -1.15 8.84 -10.03
C ILE A 150 -1.87 8.18 -8.82
N PRO A 151 -2.94 7.38 -8.98
CA PRO A 151 -3.60 6.75 -7.85
C PRO A 151 -2.86 5.52 -7.27
N VAL A 152 -1.84 4.98 -7.96
CA VAL A 152 -1.19 3.72 -7.55
C VAL A 152 -0.50 3.82 -6.18
N PRO A 153 0.31 4.85 -5.88
CA PRO A 153 0.94 5.01 -4.56
C PRO A 153 -0.10 5.13 -3.43
N VAL A 154 -1.21 5.83 -3.69
CA VAL A 154 -2.30 6.00 -2.72
C VAL A 154 -2.95 4.65 -2.41
N LEU A 155 -3.21 3.83 -3.43
CA LEU A 155 -3.77 2.48 -3.25
C LEU A 155 -2.80 1.55 -2.50
N GLN A 156 -1.50 1.64 -2.77
CA GLN A 156 -0.48 0.87 -2.04
C GLN A 156 -0.47 1.22 -0.54
N LEU A 157 -0.62 2.50 -0.20
CA LEU A 157 -0.74 2.97 1.19
C LEU A 157 -1.99 2.42 1.87
N VAL A 158 -3.15 2.48 1.22
CA VAL A 158 -4.42 1.98 1.79
C VAL A 158 -4.36 0.47 2.02
N VAL A 159 -3.87 -0.29 1.04
CA VAL A 159 -3.74 -1.75 1.15
C VAL A 159 -2.73 -2.14 2.23
N GLY A 160 -1.60 -1.43 2.32
CA GLY A 160 -0.60 -1.65 3.37
C GLY A 160 -1.15 -1.42 4.78
N LEU A 161 -1.95 -0.36 4.97
CA LEU A 161 -2.61 -0.09 6.26
C LEU A 161 -3.65 -1.16 6.61
N ALA A 162 -4.44 -1.63 5.64
CA ALA A 162 -5.41 -2.71 5.85
C ALA A 162 -4.72 -4.03 6.25
N ALA A 163 -3.59 -4.36 5.62
CA ALA A 163 -2.82 -5.57 5.92
C ALA A 163 -2.10 -5.52 7.29
N ALA A 164 -1.83 -4.33 7.82
CA ALA A 164 -1.19 -4.16 9.12
C ALA A 164 -2.20 -4.18 10.30
N GLY A 165 -3.50 -4.02 10.02
CA GLY A 165 -4.56 -3.99 11.02
C GLY A 165 -5.14 -5.35 11.43
N ASN A 166 -4.80 -6.42 10.68
CA ASN A 166 -5.18 -7.81 10.97
C ASN A 166 -4.03 -8.56 11.63
#